data_AF-A0AAV3QDN1-F1
#
_entry.id   AF-A0AAV3QDN1-F1
#
_cell.length_a   1.000
_cell.length_b   1.000
_cell.length_c   1.000
_cell.angle_alpha   90.00
_cell.angle_beta   90.00
_cell.angle_gamma   90.00
#
_symmetry.space_group_name_H-M   'P 1'
#
loop_
_entity.id
_entity.type
_entity.pdbx_description
1 polymer ?
#
loop_
_entity_poly.entity_id
_entity_poly.type
_entity_poly.pdbx_seq_one_letter_code
_entity_poly.pdbx_strand_id
1 'polypeptide(L)' 'MSCFPVSKGSLLGFLVVLVLVAATQCHAEEQVIEVVGVGECAGCKELKVQTNHAFPGLHVTIDCKNQHGGIIELM' A
#
# COMPACT_ATOMS: atom_id res chain seq x y z
N MET A 1 -6.88 35.57 -25.73
CA MET A 1 -6.98 35.54 -27.20
C MET A 1 -5.59 35.29 -27.76
N SER A 2 -5.39 34.21 -28.52
CA SER A 2 -4.42 34.06 -29.63
C SER A 2 -4.51 32.63 -30.15
N CYS A 3 -5.20 32.43 -31.27
CA CYS A 3 -5.19 31.16 -32.01
C CYS A 3 -4.02 31.20 -33.00
N PHE A 4 -2.97 30.43 -32.73
CA PHE A 4 -1.93 30.15 -33.73
C PHE A 4 -2.41 29.04 -34.69
N PRO A 5 -2.12 29.13 -35.99
CA PRO A 5 -2.48 28.08 -36.95
C PRO A 5 -1.56 26.88 -36.71
N VAL A 6 -2.02 25.92 -35.91
CA VAL A 6 -1.30 24.65 -35.73
C VAL A 6 -1.50 23.78 -36.97
N SER A 7 -0.40 23.53 -37.69
CA SER A 7 -0.33 22.50 -38.73
C SER A 7 -0.52 21.11 -38.10
N LYS A 8 -1.31 20.24 -38.76
CA LYS A 8 -1.72 18.91 -38.26
C LYS A 8 -0.57 18.01 -37.78
N GLY A 9 0.65 18.19 -38.30
CA GLY A 9 1.83 17.41 -37.90
C GLY A 9 2.42 17.81 -36.55
N SER A 10 2.30 19.08 -36.14
CA SER A 10 2.84 19.56 -34.85
C SER A 10 1.97 19.14 -33.66
N LEU A 11 0.67 18.90 -33.89
CA LEU A 11 -0.28 18.51 -32.85
C LEU A 11 -0.04 17.07 -32.38
N LEU A 12 0.32 16.16 -33.30
CA LEU A 12 0.65 14.78 -32.95
C LEU A 12 1.93 14.69 -32.10
N GLY A 13 2.97 15.43 -32.47
CA GLY A 13 4.22 15.45 -31.69
C GLY A 13 4.00 15.96 -30.26
N PHE A 14 3.20 17.01 -30.11
CA PHE A 14 2.84 17.55 -28.81
C PHE A 14 2.01 16.56 -27.96
N LEU A 15 1.05 15.85 -28.58
CA LEU A 15 0.27 14.81 -27.91
C LEU A 15 1.13 13.62 -27.46
N VAL A 16 2.09 13.19 -28.28
CA VAL A 16 3.01 12.11 -27.91
C VAL A 16 3.88 12.51 -26.72
N VAL A 17 4.42 13.73 -26.71
CA VAL A 17 5.21 14.24 -25.57
C VAL A 17 4.35 14.35 -24.31
N LEU A 18 3.10 14.82 -24.41
CA LEU A 18 2.17 14.86 -23.28
C LEU A 18 1.86 13.48 -22.71
N VAL A 19 1.63 12.48 -23.58
CA VAL A 19 1.37 11.09 -23.15
C VAL A 19 2.60 10.49 -22.48
N LEU A 20 3.80 10.73 -23.00
CA LEU A 20 5.05 10.25 -22.40
C LEU A 20 5.29 10.89 -21.03
N VAL A 21 5.05 12.20 -20.88
CA VAL A 21 5.19 12.90 -19.59
C VAL A 21 4.12 12.47 -18.59
N ALA A 22 2.90 12.19 -19.04
CA ALA A 22 1.83 11.66 -18.18
C ALA A 22 2.13 10.24 -17.70
N ALA A 23 2.71 9.39 -18.55
CA ALA A 23 3.07 8.01 -18.21
C ALA A 23 4.18 7.94 -17.14
N THR A 24 5.02 8.96 -17.02
CA THR A 24 6.12 8.99 -16.03
C THR A 24 5.68 9.43 -14.63
N GLN A 25 4.42 9.83 -14.41
CA GLN A 25 4.00 10.45 -13.13
C GLN A 25 3.26 9.49 -12.18
N CYS A 26 3.15 8.20 -12.52
CA CYS A 26 2.62 7.19 -11.60
C CYS A 26 3.72 6.65 -10.68
N HIS A 27 4.30 7.52 -9.87
CA HIS A 27 5.07 7.10 -8.70
C HIS A 27 4.12 7.08 -7.51
N ALA A 28 3.41 5.96 -7.32
CA ALA A 28 2.79 5.70 -6.03
C ALA A 28 3.93 5.44 -5.05
N GLU A 29 4.23 6.43 -4.20
CA GLU A 29 5.14 6.21 -3.09
C GLU A 29 4.49 5.20 -2.15
N GLU A 30 5.01 3.98 -2.14
CA GLU A 30 4.55 2.92 -1.26
C GLU A 30 4.82 3.35 0.19
N GLN A 31 3.76 3.75 0.90
CA GLN A 31 3.83 4.05 2.32
C GLN A 31 3.90 2.74 3.09
N VAL A 32 5.09 2.37 3.53
CA VAL A 32 5.29 1.21 4.39
C VAL A 32 4.83 1.57 5.81
N ILE A 33 3.80 0.87 6.30
CA ILE A 33 3.29 1.01 7.67
C ILE A 33 3.83 -0.15 8.50
N GLU A 34 4.63 0.14 9.52
CA GLU A 34 5.08 -0.86 10.48
C GLU A 34 4.00 -1.06 11.57
N VAL A 35 3.55 -2.31 11.74
CA VAL A 35 2.59 -2.68 12.78
C VAL A 35 3.29 -3.51 13.84
N VAL A 36 3.40 -2.95 15.05
CA VAL A 36 4.01 -3.61 16.21
C VAL A 36 2.93 -3.92 17.23
N GLY A 37 2.84 -5.19 17.64
CA GLY A 37 1.91 -5.67 18.67
C GLY A 37 2.65 -6.42 19.76
N VAL A 38 2.09 -6.42 20.97
CA VAL A 38 2.56 -7.21 22.10
C VAL A 38 1.48 -8.22 22.47
N GLY A 39 1.86 -9.50 22.56
CA GLY A 39 0.98 -10.59 22.99
C GLY A 39 1.33 -11.06 24.39
N GLU A 40 0.32 -11.34 25.21
CA GLU A 40 0.49 -11.92 26.54
C GLU A 40 -0.01 -13.36 26.60
N CYS A 41 0.66 -14.20 27.37
CA CYS A 41 0.23 -15.57 27.64
C CYS A 41 -0.41 -15.65 29.02
N ALA A 42 -1.75 -15.76 29.08
CA ALA A 42 -2.49 -15.76 30.34
C ALA A 42 -2.18 -16.97 31.25
N GLY A 43 -1.82 -18.13 30.66
CA GLY A 43 -1.63 -19.39 31.40
C GLY A 43 -0.17 -19.81 31.63
N CYS A 44 0.82 -19.08 31.09
CA CYS A 44 2.20 -19.54 31.08
C CYS A 44 2.81 -19.71 32.48
N LYS A 45 2.40 -18.85 33.43
CA LYS A 45 2.87 -18.91 34.83
C LYS A 45 2.38 -20.16 35.56
N GLU A 46 1.13 -20.53 35.35
CA GLU A 46 0.51 -21.69 36.01
C GLU A 46 1.00 -23.01 35.38
N LEU A 47 1.16 -23.01 34.05
CA LEU A 47 1.63 -24.17 33.30
C LEU A 47 3.18 -24.30 33.26
N LYS A 48 3.92 -23.38 33.90
CA LYS A 48 5.40 -23.30 33.89
C LYS A 48 5.98 -23.31 32.47
N VAL A 49 5.25 -22.75 31.51
CA VAL A 49 5.69 -22.58 30.13
C VAL A 49 6.53 -21.30 30.08
N GLN A 50 7.75 -21.40 29.55
CA GLN A 50 8.53 -20.20 29.27
C GLN A 50 7.87 -19.42 28.12
N THR A 51 7.81 -18.09 28.23
CA THR A 51 7.08 -17.22 27.28
C THR A 51 7.57 -17.36 25.84
N ASN A 52 8.87 -17.56 25.61
CA ASN A 52 9.47 -17.85 24.31
C ASN A 52 8.97 -19.17 23.67
N HIS A 53 8.48 -20.11 24.48
CA HIS A 53 7.89 -21.38 24.03
C HIS A 53 6.35 -21.32 23.92
N ALA A 54 5.72 -20.19 24.25
CA ALA A 54 4.26 -20.02 24.19
C ALA A 54 3.74 -19.63 22.80
N PHE A 55 4.60 -18.96 22.03
CA PHE A 55 4.28 -18.42 20.71
C PHE A 55 4.69 -19.28 19.48
N PRO A 56 5.47 -20.39 19.58
CA PRO A 56 5.70 -21.26 18.43
C PRO A 56 4.37 -21.77 17.84
N GLY A 57 4.15 -21.48 16.55
CA GLY A 57 2.94 -21.89 15.83
C GLY A 57 1.70 -21.02 16.09
N LEU A 58 1.80 -19.92 16.85
CA LEU A 58 0.71 -18.95 16.94
C LEU A 58 0.65 -18.15 15.64
N HIS A 59 -0.48 -18.24 14.93
CA HIS A 59 -0.73 -17.46 13.72
C HIS A 59 -1.47 -16.17 14.09
N VAL A 60 -0.97 -15.05 13.59
CA VAL A 60 -1.59 -13.73 13.72
C VAL A 60 -1.88 -13.21 12.33
N THR A 61 -3.10 -12.71 12.14
CA THR A 61 -3.53 -12.07 10.89
C THR A 61 -3.92 -10.63 11.21
N ILE A 62 -3.53 -9.70 10.34
CA ILE A 62 -3.88 -8.29 10.43
C ILE A 62 -4.81 -7.99 9.27
N ASP A 63 -6.08 -7.72 9.56
CA ASP A 63 -7.05 -7.32 8.56
C ASP A 63 -7.26 -5.80 8.61
N CYS A 64 -6.90 -5.12 7.52
CA CYS A 64 -7.21 -3.70 7.36
C CYS A 64 -8.66 -3.54 6.85
N LYS A 65 -9.41 -2.60 7.42
CA LYS A 65 -10.78 -2.27 6.98
C LYS A 65 -10.84 -0.88 6.37
N ASN A 66 -11.67 -0.72 5.33
CA ASN A 66 -11.99 0.59 4.78
C ASN A 66 -13.04 1.32 5.64
N GLN A 67 -13.37 2.55 5.26
CA GLN A 67 -14.36 3.39 5.94
C GLN A 67 -15.77 2.77 6.04
N HIS A 68 -16.07 1.78 5.18
CA HIS A 68 -17.34 1.06 5.15
C HIS A 68 -17.25 -0.33 5.82
N GLY A 69 -16.13 -0.64 6.50
CA GLY A 69 -15.94 -1.88 7.25
C GLY A 69 -15.58 -3.11 6.42
N GLY A 70 -15.43 -2.97 5.10
CA GLY A 70 -14.94 -4.03 4.22
C GLY A 70 -13.44 -4.24 4.37
N ILE A 71 -13.00 -5.50 4.39
CA ILE A 71 -11.57 -5.85 4.44
C ILE A 71 -10.92 -5.42 3.12
N ILE A 72 -9.77 -4.78 3.20
CA ILE A 72 -8.96 -4.41 2.03
C ILE A 72 -7.79 -5.37 1.91
N GLU A 73 -7.55 -5.89 0.70
CA GLU A 73 -6.26 -6.50 0.39
C GLU A 73 -5.25 -5.41 0.10
N LEU A 74 -4.17 -5.40 0.87
CA LEU A 74 -2.99 -4.60 0.57
C LEU A 74 -2.21 -5.38 -0.50
N MET A 75 -2.22 -4.86 -1.74
CA MET A 75 -1.39 -5.36 -2.84
C MET A 75 0.04 -4.87 -2.71
#